data_AF-A0AAU8PIF1-F1
#
_entry.id   AF-A0AAU8PIF1-F1
#
_cell.length_a   1.000
_cell.length_b   1.000
_cell.length_c   1.000
_cell.angle_alpha   90.00
_cell.angle_beta   90.00
_cell.angle_gamma   90.00
#
_symmetry.space_group_name_H-M   'P 1'
#
loop_
_entity.id
_entity.type
_entity.pdbx_description
1 polymer ?
#
loop_
_entity_poly.entity_id
_entity_poly.type
_entity_poly.pdbx_seq_one_letter_code
_entity_poly.pdbx_strand_id
1 'polypeptide(L)' 'MIEQSILLLKERNIDGLVVLGDPEYYSRFGFHHNHRFIVEGVPAKYFLAQSLININQLPSGIVTFHKAFE' A
#
# COMPACT_ATOMS: atom_id res chain seq x y z
N MET A 1 5.37 -15.01 -5.79
CA MET A 1 4.85 -15.00 -4.40
C MET A 1 3.88 -13.86 -4.17
N ILE A 2 4.24 -12.60 -4.47
CA ILE A 2 3.38 -11.42 -4.24
C ILE A 2 1.96 -11.56 -4.81
N GLU A 3 1.82 -11.97 -6.07
CA GLU A 3 0.50 -12.13 -6.71
C GLU A 3 -0.43 -13.10 -5.96
N GLN A 4 0.11 -14.24 -5.52
CA GLN A 4 -0.67 -15.24 -4.77
C GLN A 4 -1.12 -14.71 -3.42
N SER A 5 -0.25 -13.96 -2.74
CA SER A 5 -0.61 -13.28 -1.49
C SER A 5 -1.71 -12.25 -1.68
N ILE A 6 -1.65 -11.45 -2.75
CA ILE A 6 -2.70 -10.46 -3.07
C ILE A 6 -4.04 -11.17 -3.32
N LEU A 7 -4.04 -12.28 -4.06
CA LEU A 7 -5.25 -13.07 -4.31
C LEU A 7 -5.87 -13.57 -3.01
N LEU A 8 -5.07 -14.20 -2.14
CA LEU A 8 -5.53 -14.70 -0.84
C LEU A 8 -6.06 -13.59 0.08
N LEU A 9 -5.47 -12.39 0.01
CA LEU A 9 -5.91 -11.26 0.83
C LEU A 9 -7.19 -10.65 0.30
N LYS A 10 -7.38 -10.59 -1.03
CA LYS A 10 -8.66 -10.17 -1.64
C LYS A 10 -9.83 -11.04 -1.16
N GLU A 11 -9.63 -12.34 -0.98
CA GLU A 11 -10.65 -13.25 -0.44
C GLU A 11 -11.03 -12.95 1.03
N ARG A 12 -10.18 -12.21 1.75
CA ARG A 12 -10.40 -11.83 3.16
C ARG A 12 -11.06 -10.46 3.32
N ASN A 13 -11.54 -9.84 2.24
CA ASN A 13 -12.20 -8.53 2.26
C ASN A 13 -11.36 -7.43 2.92
N ILE A 14 -10.05 -7.40 2.64
CA ILE A 14 -9.20 -6.28 3.06
C ILE A 14 -9.43 -5.07 2.13
N ASP A 15 -9.29 -3.86 2.66
CA ASP A 15 -9.55 -2.63 1.88
C ASP A 15 -8.37 -2.22 0.98
N GLY A 16 -7.17 -2.69 1.30
CA GLY A 16 -5.98 -2.37 0.53
C GLY A 16 -4.69 -2.81 1.20
N LEU A 17 -3.59 -2.60 0.49
CA LEU A 17 -2.23 -2.95 0.88
C LEU A 17 -1.33 -1.73 0.74
N VAL A 18 -0.30 -1.66 1.58
CA VAL A 18 0.78 -0.69 1.47
C VAL A 18 2.14 -1.36 1.57
N VAL A 19 3.14 -0.77 0.93
CA VAL A 19 4.52 -1.28 0.94
C VAL A 19 5.52 -0.13 0.86
N LEU A 20 6.67 -0.31 1.51
CA LEU A 20 7.86 0.50 1.33
C LEU A 20 8.83 -0.23 0.41
N GLY A 21 9.14 0.34 -0.76
CA GLY A 21 10.04 -0.30 -1.71
C GLY A 21 10.14 0.39 -3.06
N ASP A 22 10.83 -0.28 -3.99
CA ASP A 22 11.12 0.26 -5.33
C ASP A 22 9.86 0.35 -6.22
N PRO A 23 9.47 1.55 -6.70
CA PRO A 23 8.34 1.74 -7.60
C PRO A 23 8.40 0.91 -8.88
N GLU A 24 9.58 0.71 -9.46
CA GLU A 24 9.73 -0.04 -10.71
C GLU A 24 9.46 -1.53 -10.52
N TYR A 25 9.74 -2.04 -9.32
CA TYR A 25 9.45 -3.42 -8.97
C TYR A 25 7.98 -3.63 -8.59
N TYR A 26 7.46 -2.80 -7.68
CA TYR A 26 6.13 -3.01 -7.10
C TYR A 26 4.97 -2.56 -8.02
N SER A 27 5.22 -1.65 -8.97
CA SER A 27 4.23 -1.27 -9.99
C SER A 27 3.75 -2.44 -10.84
N ARG A 28 4.59 -3.48 -11.00
CA ARG A 28 4.23 -4.74 -11.70
C ARG A 28 3.03 -5.46 -11.07
N PHE A 29 2.78 -5.23 -9.78
CA PHE A 29 1.67 -5.85 -9.03
C PHE A 29 0.51 -4.89 -8.76
N GLY A 30 0.52 -3.69 -9.37
CA GLY A 30 -0.53 -2.68 -9.23
C GLY A 30 -0.38 -1.73 -8.04
N PHE A 31 0.77 -1.76 -7.35
CA PHE A 31 1.10 -0.75 -6.34
C PHE A 31 1.51 0.55 -7.02
N HIS A 32 1.07 1.67 -6.46
CA HIS A 32 1.41 2.99 -6.97
C HIS A 32 1.52 3.98 -5.81
N HIS A 33 2.28 5.04 -6.02
CA HIS A 33 2.31 6.15 -5.08
C HIS A 33 0.91 6.79 -4.98
N ASN A 34 0.45 7.02 -3.75
CA ASN A 34 -0.82 7.67 -3.50
C ASN A 34 -0.62 8.80 -2.48
N HIS A 35 -0.76 10.05 -2.94
CA HIS A 35 -0.55 11.24 -2.12
C HIS A 35 -1.50 11.37 -0.92
N ARG A 36 -2.57 10.57 -0.87
CA ARG A 36 -3.50 10.54 0.26
C ARG A 36 -2.89 9.91 1.50
N PHE A 37 -1.86 9.10 1.34
CA PHE A 37 -1.22 8.36 2.42
C PHE A 37 0.23 8.81 2.56
N ILE A 38 0.60 9.23 3.77
CA ILE A 38 1.94 9.73 4.08
C ILE A 38 2.54 8.86 5.17
N VAL A 39 3.80 8.44 5.01
CA VAL A 39 4.60 7.85 6.10
C VAL A 39 5.69 8.84 6.43
N GLU A 40 5.74 9.29 7.69
CA GLU A 40 6.74 10.25 8.12
C GLU A 40 8.16 9.67 8.05
N GLY A 41 9.14 10.49 7.69
CA GLY A 41 10.54 10.09 7.58
C GLY A 41 10.88 9.25 6.33
N VAL A 42 9.89 8.90 5.50
CA VAL A 42 10.10 8.14 4.26
C VAL A 42 9.90 9.04 3.05
N PRO A 43 10.79 9.03 2.05
CA PRO A 43 10.53 9.69 0.77
C PRO A 43 9.27 9.12 0.10
N ALA A 44 8.29 9.98 -0.16
CA ALA A 44 6.96 9.58 -0.61
C ALA A 44 6.97 8.59 -1.79
N LYS A 45 7.90 8.74 -2.74
CA LYS A 45 8.02 7.85 -3.90
C LYS A 45 8.20 6.37 -3.54
N TYR A 46 8.76 6.03 -2.38
CA TYR A 46 8.95 4.65 -1.95
C TYR A 46 7.76 4.08 -1.20
N PHE A 47 6.76 4.90 -0.84
CA PHE A 47 5.54 4.45 -0.21
C PHE A 47 4.45 4.25 -1.26
N LEU A 48 4.09 2.99 -1.45
CA LEU A 48 3.21 2.55 -2.53
C LEU A 48 2.00 1.83 -1.94
N ALA A 49 0.84 2.06 -2.53
CA ALA A 49 -0.42 1.49 -2.09
C ALA A 49 -1.12 0.76 -3.25
N GLN A 50 -1.89 -0.25 -2.90
CA GLN A 50 -2.88 -0.88 -3.78
C GLN A 50 -4.22 -0.87 -3.07
N SER A 51 -5.18 -0.08 -3.57
CA SER A 51 -6.55 -0.10 -3.08
C SER A 51 -7.32 -1.29 -3.64
N LEU A 52 -8.17 -1.89 -2.81
CA LEU A 52 -9.13 -2.92 -3.20
C LEU A 52 -10.58 -2.44 -3.06
N ILE A 53 -10.78 -1.20 -2.60
CA ILE A 53 -12.06 -0.50 -2.52
C ILE A 53 -12.16 0.63 -3.55
N ASN A 54 -13.39 1.16 -3.70
CA ASN A 54 -13.68 2.28 -4.59
C ASN A 54 -12.89 3.53 -4.18
N ILE A 55 -12.45 4.31 -5.17
CA ILE A 55 -11.59 5.47 -4.93
C ILE A 55 -12.24 6.56 -4.06
N ASN A 56 -13.56 6.68 -4.13
CA ASN A 56 -14.34 7.62 -3.33
C ASN A 56 -14.40 7.26 -1.84
N GLN A 57 -14.05 6.03 -1.49
CA GLN A 57 -14.02 5.51 -0.12
C GLN A 57 -12.60 5.48 0.45
N LEU A 58 -11.58 5.87 -0.31
CA LEU A 58 -10.20 5.87 0.21
C LEU A 58 -10.06 6.87 1.36
N PRO A 59 -9.53 6.42 2.51
CA PRO A 59 -9.10 7.35 3.55
C PRO A 59 -7.90 8.19 3.08
N SER A 60 -7.58 9.21 3.86
CA SER A 60 -6.37 10.02 3.71
C SER A 60 -5.77 10.26 5.10
N GLY A 61 -4.46 10.23 5.23
CA GLY A 61 -3.79 10.50 6.49
C GLY A 61 -2.37 9.97 6.59
N ILE A 62 -1.84 10.04 7.81
CA ILE A 62 -0.54 9.50 8.17
C ILE A 62 -0.71 8.00 8.44
N VAL A 63 0.11 7.19 7.78
CA VAL A 63 0.18 5.74 7.96
C VAL A 63 1.30 5.45 8.94
N THR A 64 0.97 4.74 10.01
CA THR A 64 1.92 4.20 10.97
C THR A 64 2.01 2.70 10.81
N PHE A 65 3.24 2.17 10.76
CA PHE A 65 3.46 0.74 10.81
C PHE A 65 3.37 0.26 12.26
N HIS A 66 3.19 -1.05 12.42
CA HIS A 66 3.27 -1.67 13.74
C HIS A 66 4.65 -1.40 14.37
N LYS A 67 4.73 -1.21 15.69
CA LYS A 67 5.96 -0.91 16.45
C LYS A 67 7.14 -1.88 16.23
N ALA A 68 6.86 -3.07 15.70
CA ALA A 68 7.90 -4.04 15.33
C ALA A 68 8.74 -3.60 14.11
N PHE A 69 8.30 -2.55 13.41
CA PHE A 69 8.99 -1.92 12.28
C PHE A 69 9.63 -0.57 12.65
N GLU A 70 9.63 -0.20 13.94
CA GLU A 70 10.38 0.94 14.49
C GLU A 70 11.77 0.53 14.96
#